data_AF-A0A2H0V9R4-F1
#
_entry.id   AF-A0A2H0V9R4-F1
#
_cell.length_a   1.000
_cell.length_b   1.000
_cell.length_c   1.000
_cell.angle_alpha   90.00
_cell.angle_beta   90.00
_cell.angle_gamma   90.00
#
_symmetry.space_group_name_H-M   'P 1'
#
loop_
_entity.id
_entity.type
_entity.pdbx_description
1 polymer ?
#
loop_
_entity_poly.entity_id
_entity_poly.type
_entity_poly.pdbx_seq_one_letter_code
_entity_poly.pdbx_strand_id
1 'polypeptide(L)'
;PDQLNGDIELELINIEILNEAETPAIEINSDGYDIGEESRLTHRYLDLRRARLQKNIRIRHIIIKKIRDFLDEFGFVEIETPILTKSTPEGARDYLVPSRLYPGQFYA
;
A
#
# COMPACT_ATOMS: atom_id res chain seq x y z
N PRO A 1 -6.12 -30.34 4.82
CA PRO A 1 -7.19 -29.70 4.02
C PRO A 1 -6.55 -28.80 2.95
N ASP A 2 -6.30 -29.46 1.83
CA ASP A 2 -5.97 -29.02 0.46
C ASP A 2 -5.23 -27.69 0.33
N GLN A 3 -3.92 -27.75 0.62
CA GLN A 3 -3.00 -26.72 0.17
C GLN A 3 -3.04 -26.69 -1.37
N LEU A 4 -3.17 -25.49 -1.96
CA LEU A 4 -3.13 -25.34 -3.42
C LEU A 4 -1.84 -25.99 -3.94
N ASN A 5 -1.98 -26.96 -4.85
CA ASN A 5 -0.89 -27.79 -5.38
C ASN A 5 -0.20 -28.71 -4.36
N GLY A 6 -0.85 -29.11 -3.28
CA GLY A 6 -0.27 -29.99 -2.26
C GLY A 6 0.06 -31.42 -2.72
N ASP A 7 -0.52 -31.86 -3.84
CA ASP A 7 -0.35 -33.22 -4.38
C ASP A 7 0.68 -33.30 -5.52
N ILE A 8 1.31 -32.18 -5.89
CA ILE A 8 2.29 -32.11 -6.99
C ILE A 8 3.59 -31.47 -6.52
N GLU A 9 4.71 -31.97 -7.05
CA GLU A 9 6.05 -31.42 -6.83
C GLU A 9 6.74 -31.16 -8.17
N LEU A 10 7.73 -30.26 -8.17
CA LEU A 10 8.52 -29.91 -9.36
C LEU A 10 9.93 -30.47 -9.23
N GLU A 11 10.35 -31.32 -10.17
CA GLU A 11 11.74 -31.76 -10.28
C GLU A 11 12.62 -30.57 -10.74
N LEU A 12 13.66 -30.25 -9.95
CA LEU A 12 14.58 -29.15 -10.25
C LEU A 12 15.59 -29.56 -11.32
N ILE A 13 15.45 -29.01 -12.53
CA ILE A 13 16.38 -29.26 -13.65
C ILE A 13 17.54 -28.26 -13.64
N ASN A 14 17.29 -27.01 -13.26
CA ASN A 14 18.30 -25.95 -13.16
C ASN A 14 17.85 -24.87 -12.15
N ILE A 15 18.81 -24.11 -11.61
CA ILE A 15 18.56 -22.97 -10.70
C ILE A 15 19.41 -21.76 -11.12
N GLU A 16 18.82 -20.58 -11.11
CA GLU A 16 19.50 -19.30 -11.32
C GLU A 16 19.16 -18.36 -10.16
N ILE A 17 20.19 -17.74 -9.56
CA ILE A 17 20.02 -16.76 -8.49
C ILE A 17 19.80 -15.39 -9.14
N LEU A 18 18.55 -14.93 -9.17
CA LEU A 18 18.21 -13.61 -9.72
C LEU A 18 18.70 -12.45 -8.85
N ASN A 19 18.67 -12.63 -7.53
CA ASN A 19 19.16 -11.65 -6.57
C ASN A 19 19.43 -12.34 -5.21
N GLU A 20 20.52 -11.96 -4.57
CA GLU A 20 20.80 -12.36 -3.19
C GLU A 20 20.00 -11.52 -2.20
N ALA A 21 19.67 -12.08 -1.04
CA ALA A 21 18.93 -11.38 0.00
C ALA A 21 19.57 -11.63 1.36
N GLU A 22 19.75 -10.55 2.13
CA GLU A 22 20.10 -10.65 3.55
C GLU A 22 18.96 -11.29 4.34
N THR A 23 19.29 -11.85 5.50
CA THR A 23 18.31 -12.40 6.44
C THR A 23 17.27 -11.33 6.80
N PRO A 24 15.96 -11.58 6.60
CA PRO A 24 14.92 -10.60 6.92
C PRO A 24 14.96 -10.16 8.39
N ALA A 25 14.86 -8.85 8.63
CA ALA A 25 14.84 -8.27 9.98
C ALA A 25 13.59 -8.65 10.81
N ILE A 26 12.53 -9.12 10.14
CA ILE A 26 11.31 -9.66 10.74
C ILE A 26 10.93 -10.96 10.03
N GLU A 27 10.38 -11.93 10.76
CA GLU A 27 9.87 -13.17 10.15
C GLU A 27 8.65 -12.87 9.27
N ILE A 28 8.62 -13.35 8.02
CA ILE A 28 7.54 -13.05 7.06
C ILE A 28 6.56 -14.21 6.83
N ASN A 29 6.81 -15.38 7.41
CA ASN A 29 6.04 -16.60 7.18
C ASN A 29 4.75 -16.68 8.02
N SER A 30 4.64 -15.87 9.08
CA SER A 30 3.44 -15.73 9.92
C SER A 30 2.49 -14.64 9.40
N ASP A 31 1.37 -14.42 10.09
CA ASP A 31 0.49 -13.26 9.85
C ASP A 31 1.02 -11.94 10.44
N GLY A 32 2.07 -12.02 11.25
CA GLY A 32 2.81 -10.93 11.86
C GLY A 32 2.10 -10.28 13.05
N TYR A 33 1.12 -10.92 13.68
CA TYR A 33 0.48 -10.35 14.90
C TYR A 33 1.34 -10.49 16.15
N ASP A 34 2.25 -11.45 16.14
CA ASP A 34 3.26 -11.71 17.17
C ASP A 34 4.40 -10.69 17.17
N ILE A 35 4.59 -9.96 16.06
CA ILE A 35 5.64 -8.95 15.90
C ILE A 35 5.12 -7.56 16.27
N GLY A 36 5.91 -6.85 17.09
CA GLY A 36 5.61 -5.47 17.47
C GLY A 36 5.34 -4.55 16.27
N GLU A 37 4.32 -3.69 16.40
CA GLU A 37 3.89 -2.81 15.31
C GLU A 37 4.98 -1.87 14.81
N GLU A 38 5.77 -1.29 15.71
CA GLU A 38 6.89 -0.40 15.37
C GLU A 38 7.91 -1.08 14.44
N SER A 39 8.26 -2.34 14.72
CA SER A 39 9.17 -3.13 13.88
C SER A 39 8.55 -3.41 12.51
N ARG A 40 7.26 -3.75 12.46
CA ARG A 40 6.53 -3.95 11.19
C ARG A 40 6.43 -2.68 10.36
N LEU A 41 6.24 -1.52 10.99
CA LEU A 41 6.19 -0.24 10.28
C LEU A 41 7.56 0.21 9.79
N THR A 42 8.61 -0.01 10.59
CA THR A 42 10.01 0.23 10.19
C THR A 42 10.40 -0.64 8.99
N HIS A 43 10.02 -1.92 9.02
CA HIS A 43 10.30 -2.87 7.94
C HIS A 43 9.07 -3.15 7.08
N ARG A 44 8.27 -2.12 6.78
CA ARG A 44 6.97 -2.29 6.11
C ARG A 44 7.07 -2.98 4.76
N TYR A 45 8.17 -2.79 4.03
CA TYR A 45 8.42 -3.47 2.75
C TYR A 45 8.54 -5.00 2.90
N LEU A 46 9.02 -5.51 4.03
CA LEU A 46 9.00 -6.95 4.36
C LEU A 46 7.62 -7.37 4.82
N ASP A 47 6.99 -6.58 5.69
CA ASP A 47 5.66 -6.88 6.22
C ASP A 47 4.60 -7.00 5.11
N LEU A 48 4.69 -6.13 4.10
CA LEU A 48 3.83 -6.17 2.91
C LEU A 48 3.97 -7.46 2.06
N ARG A 49 5.00 -8.28 2.27
CA ARG A 49 5.14 -9.58 1.59
C ARG A 49 4.20 -10.64 2.15
N ARG A 50 3.62 -10.45 3.34
CA ARG A 50 2.70 -11.42 3.97
C ARG A 50 1.42 -11.58 3.18
N ALA A 51 0.92 -12.81 3.10
CA ALA A 51 -0.33 -13.15 2.41
C ALA A 51 -1.53 -12.29 2.87
N ARG A 52 -1.65 -12.04 4.18
CA ARG A 52 -2.71 -11.19 4.76
C ARG A 52 -2.68 -9.76 4.19
N LEU A 53 -1.53 -9.11 4.19
CA LEU A 53 -1.40 -7.72 3.73
C LEU A 53 -1.48 -7.61 2.21
N GLN A 54 -0.90 -8.56 1.50
CA GLN A 54 -1.07 -8.69 0.06
C GLN A 54 -2.55 -8.84 -0.33
N LYS A 55 -3.31 -9.68 0.38
CA LYS A 55 -4.76 -9.82 0.20
C LYS A 55 -5.48 -8.49 0.44
N ASN A 56 -5.16 -7.79 1.53
CA ASN A 56 -5.79 -6.51 1.86
C ASN A 56 -5.58 -5.44 0.78
N ILE A 57 -4.37 -5.30 0.25
CA ILE A 57 -4.07 -4.33 -0.82
C ILE A 57 -4.80 -4.69 -2.11
N ARG A 58 -4.82 -5.97 -2.50
CA ARG A 58 -5.55 -6.42 -3.70
C ARG A 58 -7.05 -6.23 -3.56
N ILE A 59 -7.62 -6.50 -2.38
CA ILE A 59 -9.04 -6.23 -2.09
C ILE A 59 -9.33 -4.74 -2.17
N ARG A 60 -8.49 -3.88 -1.58
CA ARG A 60 -8.65 -2.42 -1.69
C ARG A 60 -8.70 -1.98 -3.15
N HIS A 61 -7.81 -2.50 -4.00
CA HIS A 61 -7.82 -2.23 -5.44
C HIS A 61 -9.15 -2.66 -6.10
N ILE A 62 -9.60 -3.89 -5.86
CA ILE A 62 -10.86 -4.42 -6.43
C ILE A 62 -12.04 -3.55 -6.02
N ILE A 63 -12.13 -3.16 -4.75
CA ILE A 63 -13.21 -2.31 -4.22
C ILE A 63 -13.21 -0.95 -4.91
N ILE A 64 -12.05 -0.27 -4.95
CA ILE A 64 -11.94 1.06 -5.57
C ILE A 64 -12.32 0.98 -7.05
N LYS A 65 -11.86 -0.07 -7.77
CA LYS A 65 -12.23 -0.28 -9.16
C LYS A 65 -13.74 -0.42 -9.32
N LYS A 66 -14.40 -1.24 -8.49
CA LYS A 66 -15.85 -1.45 -8.54
C LYS A 66 -16.64 -0.17 -8.28
N ILE A 67 -16.19 0.68 -7.35
CA ILE A 67 -16.81 1.97 -7.09
C ILE A 67 -16.70 2.88 -8.32
N ARG A 68 -15.52 2.95 -8.95
CA ARG A 68 -15.30 3.75 -10.16
C ARG A 68 -16.13 3.26 -11.34
N ASP A 69 -16.10 1.95 -11.62
CA ASP A 69 -16.89 1.34 -12.69
C ASP A 69 -18.39 1.68 -12.51
N PHE A 70 -18.90 1.56 -11.28
CA PHE A 70 -20.29 1.91 -10.97
C PHE A 70 -20.58 3.40 -11.24
N LEU A 71 -19.73 4.32 -10.79
CA LEU A 71 -19.98 5.75 -11.02
C LEU A 71 -19.93 6.13 -12.51
N ASP A 72 -19.00 5.53 -13.27
CA ASP A 72 -18.86 5.71 -14.71
C ASP A 72 -20.12 5.24 -15.47
N GLU A 73 -20.68 4.08 -15.09
CA GLU A 73 -21.93 3.56 -15.67
C GLU A 73 -23.13 4.52 -15.48
N PHE A 74 -23.11 5.35 -14.44
CA PHE A 74 -24.14 6.37 -14.17
C PHE A 74 -23.80 7.75 -14.76
N GLY A 75 -22.73 7.87 -15.56
CA GLY A 75 -22.34 9.11 -16.23
C GLY A 75 -21.64 10.13 -15.34
N PHE A 76 -21.12 9.72 -14.18
CA PHE A 76 -20.24 10.58 -13.39
C PHE A 76 -18.86 10.70 -14.05
N VAL A 77 -18.23 11.87 -13.91
CA VAL A 77 -16.89 12.12 -14.42
C VAL A 77 -15.91 12.17 -13.25
N GLU A 78 -14.82 11.40 -13.31
CA GLU A 78 -13.73 11.51 -12.35
C GLU A 78 -12.93 12.80 -12.61
N ILE A 79 -12.97 13.74 -11.66
CA ILE A 79 -12.27 15.03 -11.76
C ILE A 79 -11.22 15.10 -10.64
N GLU A 80 -9.96 15.23 -11.03
CA GLU A 80 -8.87 15.48 -10.08
C GLU A 80 -8.90 16.95 -9.62
N THR A 81 -8.83 17.16 -8.31
CA THR A 81 -8.78 18.51 -7.71
C THR A 81 -7.38 18.83 -7.18
N PRO A 82 -6.95 20.11 -7.15
CA PRO A 82 -5.65 20.48 -6.60
C PRO A 82 -5.45 20.03 -5.16
N ILE A 83 -4.25 19.54 -4.83
CA ILE A 83 -3.85 19.16 -3.47
C ILE A 83 -3.30 20.36 -2.68
N LEU A 84 -2.63 21.30 -3.35
CA LEU A 84 -2.10 22.51 -2.73
C LEU A 84 -3.16 23.61 -2.82
N THR A 85 -3.94 23.77 -1.75
CA THR A 85 -5.04 24.74 -1.68
C THR A 85 -4.70 25.93 -0.78
N LYS A 86 -5.67 26.83 -0.61
CA LYS A 86 -5.56 27.95 0.31
C LYS A 86 -6.10 27.51 1.67
N SER A 87 -5.34 27.74 2.74
CA SER A 87 -5.79 27.46 4.10
C SER A 87 -7.07 28.20 4.46
N THR A 88 -7.99 27.50 5.12
CA THR A 88 -9.23 28.07 5.66
C THR A 88 -9.29 27.88 7.17
N PRO A 89 -9.52 28.93 7.96
CA PRO A 89 -9.43 28.85 9.42
C PRO A 89 -10.63 28.17 10.11
N GLU A 90 -11.65 27.77 9.34
CA GLU A 90 -12.95 27.30 9.85
C GLU A 90 -12.98 25.79 10.13
N GLY A 91 -12.01 25.04 9.60
CA GLY A 91 -12.01 23.57 9.59
C GLY A 91 -11.04 22.90 10.57
N ALA A 92 -10.72 21.63 10.27
CA ALA A 92 -9.64 20.93 10.93
C ALA A 92 -8.30 21.63 10.67
N ARG A 93 -7.25 21.25 11.42
CA ARG A 93 -5.92 21.84 11.20
C ARG A 93 -5.34 21.37 9.87
N ASP A 94 -4.97 22.33 9.02
CA ASP A 94 -4.32 22.05 7.75
C ASP A 94 -2.84 21.68 7.92
N TYR A 95 -2.32 20.87 6.99
CA TYR A 95 -0.88 20.68 6.84
C TYR A 95 -0.31 21.80 5.98
N LEU A 96 0.64 22.55 6.53
CA LEU A 96 1.22 23.71 5.85
C LEU A 96 2.38 23.31 4.94
N VAL A 97 2.31 23.76 3.69
CA VAL A 97 3.41 23.67 2.72
C VAL A 97 3.89 25.09 2.37
N PRO A 98 5.10 25.50 2.82
CA PRO A 98 5.59 26.86 2.58
C PRO A 98 5.87 27.11 1.09
N SER A 99 5.45 28.27 0.60
CA SER A 99 5.74 28.68 -0.77
C SER A 99 7.14 29.27 -0.87
N ARG A 100 7.98 28.69 -1.74
CA ARG A 100 9.28 29.28 -2.09
C ARG A 100 9.15 30.58 -2.89
N LEU A 101 8.10 30.71 -3.72
CA LEU A 101 7.89 31.87 -4.61
C LEU A 101 7.29 33.07 -3.89
N TYR A 102 6.48 32.82 -2.86
CA TYR A 102 5.80 33.86 -2.08
C TYR A 102 6.21 33.76 -0.61
N PRO A 103 7.31 34.42 -0.20
CA PRO A 103 7.82 34.36 1.16
C PRO A 103 6.75 34.75 2.19
N GLY A 104 6.62 33.93 3.24
CA GLY A 104 5.62 34.11 4.30
C GLY A 104 4.22 33.58 3.98
N GLN A 105 4.01 33.01 2.78
CA GLN A 105 2.75 32.39 2.39
C GLN A 105 2.85 30.85 2.37
N PHE A 106 1.71 30.21 2.60
CA PHE A 106 1.59 28.75 2.71
C PHE A 106 0.41 28.25 1.87
N TYR A 107 0.59 27.07 1.28
CA TYR A 107 -0.51 26.22 0.85
C TYR A 107 -0.95 25.35 2.03
N ALA A 108 -2.22 25.00 2.02
CA ALA A 108 -2.81 24.10 3.00
C ALA A 108 -4.10 23.50 2.46
#